data_AF-A0A4Y2UBH9-F1
#
_entry.id   AF-A0A4Y2UBH9-F1
#
_cell.length_a   1.000
_cell.length_b   1.000
_cell.length_c   1.000
_cell.angle_alpha   90.00
_cell.angle_beta   90.00
_cell.angle_gamma   90.00
#
_symmetry.space_group_name_H-M   'P 1'
#
loop_
_entity.id
_entity.type
_entity.pdbx_description
1 polymer ?
#
loop_
_entity_poly.entity_id
_entity_poly.type
_entity_poly.pdbx_seq_one_letter_code
_entity_poly.pdbx_strand_id
1 'polypeptide(L)'
;MLMLYSLCNRNVNETAREFQRTFPNSRHPSGRFISRLVQRMGERGSVHPVGGLGRPKLHSTDEEIDILAYFCSHPHGSVRTAASEMNAPPTTVRRILRQNKWHPFSIHGVQGRSQQIINVVSIFVIGL
;
A
#
# COMPACT_ATOMS: atom_id res chain seq x y z
N MET A 1 -26.74 -8.01 3.94
CA MET A 1 -26.43 -8.98 5.01
C MET A 1 -26.86 -8.51 6.40
N LEU A 2 -26.33 -7.41 6.92
CA LEU A 2 -26.59 -6.99 8.31
C LEU A 2 -28.07 -6.68 8.58
N MET A 3 -28.78 -6.06 7.62
CA MET A 3 -30.23 -5.85 7.76
C MET A 3 -31.01 -7.16 7.87
N LEU A 4 -30.68 -8.15 7.04
CA LEU A 4 -31.31 -9.47 7.09
C LEU A 4 -31.01 -10.19 8.42
N TYR A 5 -29.81 -10.03 8.95
CA TYR A 5 -29.44 -10.54 10.27
C TYR A 5 -30.29 -9.95 11.41
N SER A 6 -30.60 -8.66 11.32
CA SER A 6 -31.51 -8.00 12.27
C SER A 6 -32.95 -8.52 12.16
N LEU A 7 -33.43 -8.82 10.96
CA LEU A 7 -34.77 -9.37 10.72
C LEU A 7 -34.90 -10.82 11.22
N CYS A 8 -33.86 -11.64 11.04
CA CYS A 8 -33.81 -13.03 11.50
C CYS A 8 -33.46 -13.16 12.99
N ASN A 9 -33.88 -12.20 13.83
CA ASN A 9 -33.66 -12.17 15.28
C ASN A 9 -32.21 -12.51 15.71
N ARG A 10 -31.22 -11.99 14.96
CA ARG A 10 -29.78 -12.23 15.20
C ARG A 10 -29.35 -13.70 15.10
N ASN A 11 -30.14 -14.55 14.45
CA ASN A 11 -29.80 -15.94 14.17
C ASN A 11 -29.00 -16.06 12.86
N VAL A 12 -27.77 -16.53 13.01
CA VAL A 12 -26.79 -16.60 11.92
C VAL A 12 -27.17 -17.62 10.84
N ASN A 13 -27.74 -18.77 11.24
CA ASN A 13 -28.10 -19.86 10.32
C ASN A 13 -29.36 -19.53 9.54
N GLU A 14 -30.33 -18.92 10.22
CA GLU A 14 -31.56 -18.44 9.60
C GLU A 14 -31.29 -17.34 8.58
N THR A 15 -30.43 -16.38 8.95
CA THR A 15 -29.97 -15.32 8.04
C THR A 15 -29.34 -15.90 6.76
N ALA A 16 -28.53 -16.96 6.88
CA ALA A 16 -27.91 -17.59 5.72
C ALA A 16 -28.96 -18.26 4.80
N ARG A 17 -29.96 -18.93 5.38
CA ARG A 17 -31.06 -19.56 4.64
C ARG A 17 -31.93 -18.53 3.93
N GLU A 18 -32.33 -17.48 4.64
CA GLU A 18 -33.12 -16.40 4.05
C GLU A 18 -32.33 -15.62 2.98
N PHE A 19 -31.02 -15.50 3.16
CA PHE A 19 -30.18 -14.91 2.13
C PHE A 19 -30.15 -15.77 0.87
N GLN A 20 -30.08 -17.10 1.01
CA GLN A 20 -30.14 -18.02 -0.12
C GLN A 20 -31.50 -17.95 -0.84
N ARG A 21 -32.61 -17.83 -0.10
CA ARG A 21 -33.96 -17.69 -0.66
C ARG A 21 -34.14 -16.40 -1.45
N THR A 22 -33.65 -15.28 -0.91
CA THR A 22 -33.71 -13.97 -1.57
C THR A 22 -32.74 -13.90 -2.76
N PHE A 23 -31.57 -14.51 -2.55
CA PHE A 23 -30.31 -14.56 -3.31
C PHE A 23 -29.98 -15.78 -4.18
N PRO A 24 -30.87 -16.42 -4.97
CA PRO A 24 -30.62 -17.78 -5.46
C PRO A 24 -29.40 -17.94 -6.39
N ASN A 25 -29.07 -16.91 -7.20
CA ASN A 25 -27.96 -16.96 -8.16
C ASN A 25 -26.64 -16.36 -7.63
N SER A 26 -26.56 -16.04 -6.34
CA SER A 26 -25.39 -15.40 -5.73
C SER A 26 -24.58 -16.38 -4.89
N ARG A 27 -23.28 -16.11 -4.71
CA ARG A 27 -22.44 -16.87 -3.77
C ARG A 27 -22.98 -16.72 -2.35
N HIS A 28 -23.41 -17.82 -1.74
CA HIS A 28 -24.02 -17.78 -0.42
C HIS A 28 -22.97 -17.64 0.70
N PRO A 29 -23.15 -16.70 1.64
CA PRO A 29 -22.29 -16.58 2.80
C PRO A 29 -22.57 -17.73 3.78
N SER A 30 -21.50 -18.27 4.38
CA SER A 30 -21.64 -19.24 5.48
C SER A 30 -22.05 -18.53 6.78
N GLY A 31 -22.67 -19.27 7.71
CA GLY A 31 -22.96 -18.74 9.04
C GLY A 31 -21.72 -18.19 9.75
N ARG A 32 -20.56 -18.85 9.57
CA ARG A 32 -19.27 -18.38 10.11
C ARG A 32 -18.84 -17.03 9.54
N PHE A 33 -19.11 -16.78 8.25
CA PHE A 33 -18.84 -15.48 7.64
C PHE A 33 -19.70 -14.38 8.28
N ILE A 34 -21.00 -14.62 8.44
CA ILE A 34 -21.95 -13.66 9.01
C ILE A 34 -21.59 -13.38 10.48
N SER A 35 -21.24 -14.40 11.28
CA SER A 35 -20.79 -14.21 12.66
C SER A 35 -19.55 -13.32 12.75
N ARG A 36 -18.50 -13.58 11.95
CA ARG A 36 -17.31 -12.73 11.89
C ARG A 36 -17.60 -11.32 11.38
N LEU A 37 -18.60 -11.16 10.51
CA LEU A 37 -19.05 -9.86 10.02
C LEU A 37 -19.62 -9.02 11.15
N VAL A 38 -20.54 -9.60 11.93
CA VAL A 38 -21.21 -8.95 13.07
C VAL A 38 -20.20 -8.63 14.16
N GLN A 39 -19.29 -9.55 14.47
CA GLN A 39 -18.22 -9.34 15.45
C GLN A 39 -17.34 -8.14 15.06
N ARG A 40 -16.83 -8.10 13.82
CA ARG A 40 -15.97 -6.99 13.36
C ARG A 40 -16.70 -5.65 13.36
N MET A 41 -17.99 -5.65 13.00
CA MET A 41 -18.81 -4.45 13.06
C MET A 41 -18.95 -3.94 14.50
N GLY A 42 -19.18 -4.84 15.47
CA GLY A 42 -19.29 -4.48 16.88
C GLY A 42 -17.98 -4.01 17.51
N GLU A 43 -16.86 -4.67 17.19
CA GLU A 43 -15.56 -4.37 17.79
C GLU A 43 -14.88 -3.14 17.18
N ARG A 44 -14.96 -2.96 15.86
CA ARG A 44 -14.17 -1.96 15.12
C ARG A 44 -15.03 -0.95 14.36
N GLY A 45 -16.35 -1.15 14.25
CA GLY A 45 -17.20 -0.37 13.35
C GLY A 45 -16.90 -0.61 11.87
N SER A 46 -16.15 -1.66 11.52
CA SER A 46 -15.74 -1.95 10.14
C SER A 46 -16.14 -3.36 9.72
N VAL A 47 -16.57 -3.46 8.47
CA VAL A 47 -16.95 -4.72 7.82
C VAL A 47 -15.74 -5.39 7.14
N HIS A 48 -14.66 -4.64 6.92
CA HIS A 48 -13.48 -5.13 6.25
C HIS A 48 -12.63 -6.00 7.19
N PRO A 49 -12.08 -7.12 6.71
CA PRO A 49 -11.12 -7.88 7.48
C PRO A 49 -9.87 -7.02 7.65
N VAL A 50 -9.21 -7.14 8.80
CA VAL A 50 -7.87 -6.59 8.94
C VAL A 50 -7.01 -7.33 7.92
N GLY A 51 -6.58 -6.63 6.88
CA GLY A 51 -5.64 -7.20 5.93
C GLY A 51 -4.40 -7.64 6.71
N GLY A 52 -3.92 -8.85 6.47
CA GLY A 52 -2.58 -9.22 6.91
C GLY A 52 -1.58 -8.19 6.39
N LEU A 53 -0.43 -8.04 7.05
CA LEU A 53 0.63 -7.06 6.74
C LEU A 53 1.29 -7.24 5.35
N GLY A 54 0.61 -7.91 4.42
CA GLY A 54 1.09 -8.25 3.09
C GLY A 54 2.22 -9.27 3.15
N ARG A 55 2.84 -9.50 1.99
CA ARG A 55 4.11 -10.21 1.90
C ARG A 55 5.19 -9.36 2.58
N PRO A 56 6.04 -9.94 3.45
CA PRO A 56 7.15 -9.20 4.05
C PRO A 56 8.06 -8.59 2.99
N LYS A 57 8.67 -7.44 3.31
CA LYS A 57 9.66 -6.79 2.44
C LYS A 57 10.83 -7.76 2.24
N LEU A 58 11.20 -7.99 0.98
CA LEU A 58 12.34 -8.86 0.62
C LEU A 58 13.70 -8.17 0.81
N HIS A 59 13.74 -6.84 0.91
CA HIS A 59 14.97 -6.07 1.13
C HIS A 59 15.17 -5.78 2.62
N SER A 60 16.44 -5.70 3.04
CA SER A 60 16.78 -5.20 4.38
C SER A 60 16.45 -3.71 4.49
N THR A 61 16.21 -3.23 5.71
CA THR A 61 16.06 -1.80 6.00
C THR A 61 17.34 -1.03 5.64
N ASP A 62 18.50 -1.66 5.79
CA ASP A 62 19.80 -1.03 5.51
C ASP A 62 19.98 -0.76 4.01
N GLU A 63 19.64 -1.74 3.15
CA GLU A 63 19.64 -1.57 1.69
C GLU A 63 18.72 -0.43 1.23
N GLU A 64 17.57 -0.27 1.91
CA GLU A 64 16.63 0.82 1.63
C GLU A 64 17.25 2.18 2.00
N ILE A 65 17.91 2.28 3.15
CA ILE A 65 18.58 3.51 3.59
C ILE A 65 19.72 3.89 2.64
N ASP A 66 20.58 2.94 2.27
CA ASP A 66 21.74 3.18 1.41
C ASP A 66 21.31 3.68 0.02
N ILE A 67 20.30 3.02 -0.57
CA ILE A 67 19.75 3.42 -1.87
C ILE A 67 19.15 4.83 -1.78
N LEU A 68 18.40 5.16 -0.73
CA LEU A 68 17.83 6.49 -0.56
C LEU A 68 18.91 7.56 -0.34
N ALA A 69 19.93 7.26 0.46
CA ALA A 69 21.08 8.15 0.69
C ALA A 69 21.87 8.43 -0.60
N TYR A 70 22.02 7.44 -1.48
CA TYR A 70 22.60 7.63 -2.80
C TYR A 70 21.83 8.68 -3.62
N PHE A 71 20.50 8.58 -3.70
CA PHE A 71 19.70 9.55 -4.46
C PHE A 71 19.61 10.92 -3.77
N CYS A 72 19.80 11.00 -2.46
CA CYS A 72 19.98 12.29 -1.77
C CYS A 72 21.25 13.01 -2.24
N SER A 73 22.36 12.28 -2.39
CA SER A 73 23.65 12.84 -2.84
C SER A 73 23.74 13.03 -4.36
N HIS A 74 23.05 12.17 -5.13
CA HIS A 74 23.03 12.18 -6.58
C HIS A 74 21.59 12.20 -7.12
N PRO A 75 20.90 13.36 -7.08
CA PRO A 75 19.49 13.46 -7.51
C PRO A 75 19.24 13.04 -8.97
N HIS A 76 20.26 13.19 -9.83
CA HIS A 76 20.22 12.84 -11.24
C HIS A 76 20.88 11.48 -11.53
N GLY A 77 21.26 10.72 -10.50
CA GLY A 77 21.85 9.39 -10.64
C GLY A 77 20.91 8.45 -11.40
N SER A 78 21.47 7.56 -12.21
CA SER A 78 20.65 6.55 -12.90
C SER A 78 20.39 5.37 -11.96
N VAL A 79 19.21 4.76 -12.08
CA VAL A 79 18.88 3.51 -11.37
C VAL A 79 19.91 2.41 -11.63
N ARG A 80 20.48 2.35 -12.84
CA ARG A 80 21.49 1.35 -13.20
C ARG A 80 22.81 1.61 -12.47
N THR A 81 23.19 2.88 -12.36
CA THR A 81 24.40 3.30 -11.64
C THR A 81 24.27 2.97 -10.17
N ALA A 82 23.17 3.39 -9.54
CA ALA A 82 22.86 3.06 -8.14
C ALA A 82 22.86 1.55 -7.86
N ALA A 83 22.27 0.76 -8.76
CA ALA A 83 22.24 -0.70 -8.66
C ALA A 83 23.63 -1.32 -8.71
N SER A 84 24.52 -0.80 -9.57
CA SER A 84 25.89 -1.28 -9.69
C SER A 84 26.73 -0.91 -8.47
N GLU A 85 26.58 0.30 -7.93
CA GLU A 85 27.33 0.77 -6.76
C GLU A 85 26.91 0.06 -5.48
N MET A 86 25.60 -0.15 -5.29
CA MET A 86 25.04 -0.77 -4.08
C MET A 86 24.89 -2.28 -4.18
N ASN A 87 25.42 -2.90 -5.25
CA ASN A 87 25.30 -4.34 -5.54
C ASN A 87 23.87 -4.89 -5.39
N ALA A 88 22.87 -4.08 -5.78
CA ALA A 88 21.47 -4.38 -5.61
C ALA A 88 20.79 -4.56 -6.98
N PRO A 89 19.83 -5.49 -7.15
CA PRO A 89 19.11 -5.63 -8.40
C PRO A 89 18.41 -4.32 -8.80
N PRO A 90 18.48 -3.86 -10.07
CA PRO A 90 17.81 -2.64 -10.53
C PRO A 90 16.29 -2.65 -10.32
N THR A 91 15.68 -3.83 -10.19
CA THR A 91 14.27 -4.02 -9.82
C THR A 91 14.00 -3.66 -8.36
N THR A 92 14.92 -3.99 -7.45
CA THR A 92 14.84 -3.63 -6.03
C THR A 92 14.97 -2.12 -5.84
N VAL A 93 15.94 -1.48 -6.50
CA VAL A 93 16.10 -0.01 -6.50
C VAL A 93 14.83 0.69 -6.98
N ARG A 94 14.27 0.29 -8.13
CA ARG A 94 12.99 0.85 -8.65
C ARG A 94 11.82 0.63 -7.71
N ARG A 95 11.75 -0.51 -7.04
CA ARG A 95 10.68 -0.83 -6.09
C ARG A 95 10.77 0.07 -4.85
N ILE A 96 11.97 0.24 -4.29
CA ILE A 96 12.21 1.10 -3.12
C ILE A 96 11.87 2.57 -3.44
N LEU A 97 12.31 3.07 -4.59
CA LEU A 97 11.98 4.42 -5.05
C LEU A 97 10.46 4.62 -5.17
N ARG A 98 9.74 3.66 -5.78
CA ARG A 98 8.28 3.72 -5.91
C ARG A 98 7.56 3.67 -4.56
N GLN A 99 8.03 2.83 -3.63
CA GLN A 99 7.43 2.72 -2.29
C GLN A 99 7.60 4.01 -1.48
N ASN A 100 8.74 4.68 -1.63
CA ASN A 100 9.03 5.95 -0.97
C ASN A 100 8.53 7.18 -1.75
N LYS A 101 7.87 7.00 -2.91
CA LYS A 101 7.41 8.08 -3.81
C LYS A 101 8.54 8.98 -4.32
N TRP A 102 9.75 8.42 -4.45
CA TRP A 102 10.90 9.10 -5.03
C TRP A 102 10.91 8.92 -6.55
N HIS A 103 11.05 10.03 -7.27
CA HIS A 103 11.10 10.07 -8.73
C HIS A 103 12.39 10.77 -9.17
N PRO A 104 13.54 10.06 -9.25
CA PRO A 104 14.76 10.63 -9.79
C PRO A 104 14.53 11.06 -11.24
N PHE A 105 14.60 12.35 -11.52
CA PHE A 105 14.49 12.89 -12.87
C PHE A 105 15.89 13.01 -13.48
N SER A 106 16.16 12.26 -14.54
CA SER A 106 17.32 12.52 -15.41
C SER A 106 16.93 13.62 -16.39
N ILE A 107 17.37 14.85 -16.09
CA ILE A 107 17.23 15.96 -17.03
C ILE A 107 18.34 15.79 -18.06
N HIS A 108 18.02 15.27 -19.23
CA HIS A 108 18.96 15.25 -20.35
C HIS A 108 18.97 16.66 -20.94
N GLY A 109 19.92 17.49 -20.50
CA GLY A 109 20.12 18.82 -21.05
C GLY A 109 20.52 18.71 -22.51
N VAL A 110 19.58 18.92 -23.44
CA VAL A 110 19.90 18.99 -24.89
C VAL A 110 20.70 20.26 -25.21
N GLN A 111 20.74 21.24 -24.31
CA GLN A 111 21.59 22.43 -24.37
C GLN A 111 22.02 22.82 -22.95
N GLY A 112 23.32 23.06 -22.76
CA GLY A 112 23.98 23.24 -21.45
C GLY A 112 23.43 24.38 -20.59
N ARG A 113 22.35 24.12 -19.85
CA ARG A 113 21.93 24.91 -18.68
C ARG A 113 21.62 23.94 -17.54
N SER A 114 22.57 23.82 -16.63
CA SER A 114 22.38 23.18 -15.33
C SER A 114 21.54 24.09 -14.44
N GLN A 115 20.24 23.87 -14.40
CA GLN A 115 19.37 24.53 -13.42
C GLN A 115 18.91 23.49 -12.38
N GLN A 116 19.25 23.77 -11.12
CA GLN A 116 18.82 23.02 -9.95
C GLN A 116 17.28 23.05 -9.85
N ILE A 117 16.65 21.89 -9.65
CA ILE A 117 15.20 21.81 -9.45
C ILE A 117 14.88 21.52 -7.99
N ILE A 118 14.35 22.57 -7.34
CA ILE A 118 13.22 22.61 -6.40
C ILE A 118 13.00 21.32 -5.57
N ASN A 119 13.55 21.37 -4.36
CA ASN A 119 13.12 20.55 -3.22
C ASN A 119 11.66 20.88 -2.88
N VAL A 120 10.73 19.94 -3.07
CA VAL A 120 9.39 20.03 -2.46
C VAL A 120 9.46 19.82 -0.93
N VAL A 121 10.64 19.53 -0.38
CA VAL A 121 10.92 19.46 1.07
C VAL A 121 11.30 20.82 1.67
N SER A 122 11.55 21.86 0.85
CA SER A 122 11.97 23.19 1.36
C SER A 122 10.83 24.12 1.81
N ILE A 123 9.56 23.71 1.74
CA ILE A 123 8.44 24.55 2.22
C ILE A 123 8.33 24.56 3.76
N PHE A 124 8.99 23.65 4.48
CA PHE A 124 8.83 23.53 5.94
C PHE A 124 9.91 24.21 6.81
N VAL A 125 10.92 24.87 6.23
CA VAL A 125 12.07 25.40 7.00
C VAL A 125 12.26 26.92 6.89
N ILE A 126 11.34 27.68 6.27
CA ILE A 126 11.38 29.16 6.26
C ILE A 126 10.13 29.72 6.95
N GLY A 127 9.87 29.22 8.15
CA GLY A 127 8.71 29.59 8.96
C GLY A 127 8.98 29.45 10.45
N LEU A 128 10.12 29.96 10.91
CA LEU A 128 10.32 30.48 12.27
C LEU A 128 11.45 31.53 12.27
#